data_AF-A0AAT9KUR5-F1
#
_entry.id   AF-A0AAT9KUR5-F1
#
_cell.length_a   1.000
_cell.length_b   1.000
_cell.length_c   1.000
_cell.angle_alpha   90.00
_cell.angle_beta   90.00
_cell.angle_gamma   90.00
#
_symmetry.space_group_name_H-M   'P 1'
#
loop_
_entity.id
_entity.type
_entity.pdbx_description
1 polymer ?
#
loop_
_entity_poly.entity_id
_entity_poly.type
_entity_poly.pdbx_seq_one_letter_code
_entity_poly.pdbx_strand_id
1 'polypeptide(L)'
;MPFTLSHAAAVLPAIRRNGTARWGLYPSALVAGSFAPDVTYFADTVIPGAMEFGDFTHTFLGVVTVNVLIAAVLVAVWAALREPLVALLPVRVRGRVHTFVRGQRWTRETFGPSAWLRFVRSAALGAATHVVWDAFTHHSRWGTELLLLDRSVGGFPLYQFAQYGSSALALVVLGWFVATGLRRTADAPVPVGPALPSLGRGERWGALGLLAGCVVLGIAHRCVRWYAHFGRIENPLDIIPTACFGAGAGLAAGLLLYGVWMRLLRGRRTADGGPGTVSGAEEPRTGASAGRE
;
A
#
# COMPACT_ATOMS: atom_id res chain seq x y z
N MET A 1 13.82 9.48 5.56
CA MET A 1 12.84 10.57 5.25
C MET A 1 11.76 10.71 6.31
N PRO A 2 11.02 11.84 6.42
CA PRO A 2 9.93 11.96 7.38
C PRO A 2 8.66 11.25 6.90
N PHE A 3 8.57 10.89 5.60
CA PHE A 3 7.43 10.16 5.08
C PHE A 3 7.73 9.32 3.83
N THR A 4 7.89 8.01 4.02
CA THR A 4 8.21 7.02 2.97
C THR A 4 7.30 7.08 1.75
N LEU A 5 6.01 7.41 1.91
CA LEU A 5 5.06 7.44 0.79
C LEU A 5 5.40 8.51 -0.25
N SER A 6 6.09 9.59 0.15
CA SER A 6 6.50 10.66 -0.76
C SER A 6 7.44 10.18 -1.86
N HIS A 7 8.23 9.12 -1.63
CA HIS A 7 9.18 8.58 -2.61
C HIS A 7 8.52 8.00 -3.86
N ALA A 8 7.24 7.60 -3.79
CA ALA A 8 6.51 7.19 -4.97
C ALA A 8 6.45 8.30 -6.03
N ALA A 9 6.61 9.58 -5.64
CA ALA A 9 6.68 10.68 -6.58
C ALA A 9 7.87 10.56 -7.55
N ALA A 10 9.01 10.01 -7.10
CA ALA A 10 10.22 9.89 -7.90
C ALA A 10 10.08 8.89 -9.06
N VAL A 11 9.17 7.92 -8.93
CA VAL A 11 8.92 6.93 -9.99
C VAL A 11 7.80 7.33 -10.94
N LEU A 12 7.07 8.41 -10.67
CA LEU A 12 5.97 8.87 -11.54
C LEU A 12 6.36 9.18 -12.99
N PRO A 13 7.58 9.68 -13.32
CA PRO A 13 7.99 9.83 -14.72
C PRO A 13 7.91 8.51 -15.50
N ALA A 14 8.12 7.38 -14.84
CA ALA A 14 8.00 6.04 -15.40
C ALA A 14 6.56 5.50 -15.46
N ILE A 15 5.57 6.23 -14.92
CA ILE A 15 4.17 5.79 -14.84
C ILE A 15 3.27 6.76 -15.62
N ARG A 16 2.42 6.19 -16.50
CA ARG A 16 1.44 6.94 -17.28
C ARG A 16 0.17 7.18 -16.45
N ARG A 17 -0.58 8.22 -16.80
CA ARG A 17 -1.85 8.58 -16.11
C ARG A 17 -2.96 7.53 -16.24
N ASN A 18 -2.81 6.53 -17.09
CA ASN A 18 -3.73 5.39 -17.18
C ASN A 18 -3.27 4.18 -16.34
N GLY A 19 -2.28 4.36 -15.45
CA GLY A 19 -1.79 3.33 -14.55
C GLY A 19 -0.79 2.34 -15.16
N THR A 20 -0.43 2.49 -16.45
CA THR A 20 0.59 1.64 -17.09
C THR A 20 1.98 2.26 -16.97
N ALA A 21 3.03 1.45 -16.96
CA ALA A 21 4.40 1.96 -16.91
C ALA A 21 4.98 2.19 -18.31
N ARG A 22 6.02 3.01 -18.37
CA ARG A 22 6.89 3.21 -19.53
C ARG A 22 8.00 2.13 -19.54
N TRP A 23 8.68 1.98 -20.68
CA TRP A 23 9.90 1.17 -20.82
C TRP A 23 9.79 -0.31 -20.40
N GLY A 24 8.57 -0.88 -20.45
CA GLY A 24 8.32 -2.27 -20.06
C GLY A 24 8.62 -2.53 -18.58
N LEU A 25 8.41 -1.53 -17.71
CA LEU A 25 8.50 -1.67 -16.25
C LEU A 25 7.15 -2.07 -15.65
N TYR A 26 7.11 -2.37 -14.35
CA TYR A 26 5.87 -2.57 -13.61
C TYR A 26 5.63 -1.42 -12.62
N PRO A 27 4.50 -0.70 -12.73
CA PRO A 27 4.16 0.39 -11.81
C PRO A 27 4.15 -0.05 -10.35
N SER A 28 3.58 -1.22 -10.06
CA SER A 28 3.48 -1.74 -8.69
C SER A 28 4.86 -2.04 -8.09
N ALA A 29 5.78 -2.59 -8.89
CA ALA A 29 7.14 -2.87 -8.45
C ALA A 29 7.96 -1.59 -8.28
N LEU A 30 7.80 -0.59 -9.17
CA LEU A 30 8.43 0.73 -9.01
C LEU A 30 8.02 1.40 -7.70
N VAL A 31 6.71 1.46 -7.43
CA VAL A 31 6.17 2.09 -6.22
C VAL A 31 6.57 1.30 -4.98
N ALA A 32 6.41 -0.02 -4.98
CA ALA A 32 6.83 -0.86 -3.86
C ALA A 32 8.35 -0.79 -3.61
N GLY A 33 9.16 -0.77 -4.67
CA GLY A 33 10.60 -0.56 -4.59
C GLY A 33 10.95 0.79 -3.97
N SER A 34 10.23 1.86 -4.31
CA SER A 34 10.44 3.18 -3.70
C SER A 34 10.07 3.26 -2.22
N PHE A 35 9.33 2.28 -1.69
CA PHE A 35 9.01 2.17 -0.26
C PHE A 35 9.94 1.22 0.49
N ALA A 36 10.53 0.25 -0.23
CA ALA A 36 11.24 -0.88 0.36
C ALA A 36 12.37 -0.50 1.34
N PRO A 37 13.24 0.50 1.07
CA PRO A 37 14.34 0.84 1.98
C PRO A 37 13.88 1.20 3.41
N ASP A 38 12.75 1.88 3.53
CA ASP A 38 12.22 2.34 4.83
C ASP A 38 11.35 1.30 5.55
N VAL A 39 11.00 0.17 4.91
CA VAL A 39 10.07 -0.82 5.53
C VAL A 39 10.62 -1.33 6.87
N THR A 40 11.93 -1.43 6.99
CA THR A 40 12.66 -1.81 8.20
C THR A 40 12.35 -0.89 9.39
N TYR A 41 12.19 0.42 9.14
CA TYR A 41 11.83 1.40 10.16
C TYR A 41 10.43 1.16 10.72
N PHE A 42 9.46 0.79 9.89
CA PHE A 42 8.13 0.37 10.35
C PHE A 42 8.20 -0.96 11.12
N ALA A 43 8.97 -1.92 10.61
CA ALA A 43 9.13 -3.25 11.20
C ALA A 43 9.71 -3.20 12.62
N ASP A 44 10.55 -2.22 12.94
CA ASP A 44 11.11 -2.04 14.29
C ASP A 44 10.05 -1.80 15.40
N THR A 45 8.80 -1.51 15.00
CA THR A 45 7.68 -1.47 15.94
C THR A 45 7.49 -2.82 16.62
N VAL A 46 7.72 -3.91 15.90
CA VAL A 46 7.44 -5.29 16.32
C VAL A 46 8.67 -6.20 16.30
N ILE A 47 9.74 -5.83 15.60
CA ILE A 47 11.01 -6.55 15.52
C ILE A 47 12.12 -5.61 16.02
N PRO A 48 12.47 -5.63 17.32
CA PRO A 48 13.51 -4.76 17.86
C PRO A 48 14.83 -4.87 17.09
N GLY A 49 15.42 -3.73 16.73
CA GLY A 49 16.69 -3.67 16.00
C GLY A 49 16.54 -3.72 14.48
N ALA A 50 15.32 -3.92 13.96
CA ALA A 50 15.09 -3.89 12.50
C ALA A 50 15.47 -2.53 11.89
N MET A 51 15.43 -1.44 12.67
CA MET A 51 15.80 -0.11 12.21
C MET A 51 17.27 -0.03 11.75
N GLU A 52 18.19 -0.72 12.44
CA GLU A 52 19.62 -0.74 12.09
C GLU A 52 19.88 -1.41 10.74
N PHE A 53 19.03 -2.38 10.37
CA PHE A 53 19.09 -3.01 9.05
C PHE A 53 18.77 -2.03 7.90
N GLY A 54 18.19 -0.87 8.23
CA GLY A 54 18.05 0.27 7.33
C GLY A 54 19.36 0.64 6.64
N ASP A 55 20.49 0.59 7.35
CA ASP A 55 21.80 0.93 6.78
C ASP A 55 22.15 0.03 5.60
N PHE A 56 21.89 -1.28 5.72
CA PHE A 56 22.09 -2.23 4.64
C PHE A 56 21.12 -2.00 3.48
N THR A 57 19.83 -1.78 3.76
CA THR A 57 18.82 -1.55 2.70
C THR A 57 19.08 -0.28 1.88
N HIS A 58 19.84 0.68 2.42
CA HIS A 58 20.26 1.90 1.71
C HIS A 58 21.57 1.75 0.94
N THR A 59 22.25 0.59 1.02
CA THR A 59 23.42 0.31 0.17
C THR A 59 23.02 -0.08 -1.25
N PHE A 60 23.97 0.03 -2.17
CA PHE A 60 23.80 -0.50 -3.53
C PHE A 60 23.39 -1.99 -3.52
N LEU A 61 24.01 -2.80 -2.66
CA LEU A 61 23.69 -4.22 -2.56
C LEU A 61 22.26 -4.43 -2.04
N GLY A 62 21.84 -3.66 -1.02
CA GLY A 62 20.46 -3.67 -0.51
C GLY A 62 19.43 -3.34 -1.59
N VAL A 63 19.70 -2.33 -2.43
CA VAL A 63 18.86 -1.91 -3.56
C VAL A 63 18.60 -3.04 -4.55
N VAL A 64 19.63 -3.81 -4.92
CA VAL A 64 19.52 -4.88 -5.93
C VAL A 64 19.15 -6.26 -5.34
N THR A 65 19.11 -6.39 -4.01
CA THR A 65 18.81 -7.67 -3.32
C THR A 65 17.56 -7.57 -2.43
N VAL A 66 17.74 -7.21 -1.16
CA VAL A 66 16.70 -7.23 -0.12
C VAL A 66 15.52 -6.33 -0.48
N ASN A 67 15.76 -5.16 -1.06
CA ASN A 67 14.67 -4.25 -1.43
C ASN A 67 13.78 -4.84 -2.53
N VAL A 68 14.34 -5.70 -3.41
CA VAL A 68 13.56 -6.42 -4.42
C VAL A 68 12.65 -7.45 -3.77
N LEU A 69 13.13 -8.15 -2.74
CA LEU A 69 12.34 -9.11 -1.95
C LEU A 69 11.23 -8.39 -1.18
N ILE A 70 11.54 -7.30 -0.49
CA ILE A 70 10.56 -6.47 0.22
C ILE A 70 9.51 -5.95 -0.77
N ALA A 71 9.92 -5.45 -1.93
CA ALA A 71 8.98 -4.99 -2.96
C ALA A 71 8.06 -6.12 -3.45
N ALA A 72 8.57 -7.34 -3.61
CA ALA A 72 7.74 -8.50 -3.97
C ALA A 72 6.67 -8.78 -2.90
N VAL A 73 7.05 -8.75 -1.62
CA VAL A 73 6.11 -8.90 -0.50
C VAL A 73 5.07 -7.79 -0.50
N LEU A 74 5.47 -6.53 -0.65
CA LEU A 74 4.55 -5.39 -0.72
C LEU A 74 3.58 -5.50 -1.90
N VAL A 75 4.03 -5.94 -3.07
CA VAL A 75 3.17 -6.17 -4.24
C VAL A 75 2.19 -7.32 -3.99
N ALA A 76 2.62 -8.40 -3.33
CA ALA A 76 1.74 -9.51 -2.96
C ALA A 76 0.67 -9.08 -1.96
N VAL A 77 1.06 -8.31 -0.92
CA VAL A 77 0.14 -7.72 0.05
C VAL A 77 -0.84 -6.78 -0.63
N TRP A 78 -0.38 -5.91 -1.54
CA TRP A 78 -1.24 -5.06 -2.34
C TRP A 78 -2.24 -5.85 -3.17
N ALA A 79 -1.80 -6.91 -3.85
CA ALA A 79 -2.69 -7.78 -4.63
C ALA A 79 -3.76 -8.45 -3.76
N ALA A 80 -3.46 -8.80 -2.51
CA ALA A 80 -4.41 -9.36 -1.57
C ALA A 80 -5.39 -8.32 -1.00
N LEU A 81 -4.95 -7.07 -0.82
CA LEU A 81 -5.74 -6.00 -0.18
C LEU A 81 -6.49 -5.10 -1.14
N ARG A 82 -6.11 -5.05 -2.43
CA ARG A 82 -6.68 -4.14 -3.42
C ARG A 82 -8.21 -4.18 -3.46
N GLU A 83 -8.81 -5.35 -3.68
CA GLU A 83 -10.27 -5.47 -3.74
C GLU A 83 -10.95 -5.14 -2.40
N PRO A 84 -10.49 -5.68 -1.25
CA PRO A 84 -10.98 -5.25 0.06
C PRO A 84 -10.95 -3.73 0.25
N LEU A 85 -9.88 -3.06 -0.16
CA LEU A 85 -9.74 -1.61 -0.01
C LEU A 85 -10.68 -0.84 -0.94
N VAL A 86 -10.83 -1.28 -2.19
CA VAL A 86 -11.80 -0.67 -3.11
C VAL A 86 -13.24 -0.85 -2.59
N ALA A 87 -13.55 -1.96 -1.91
CA ALA A 87 -14.85 -2.18 -1.31
C ALA A 87 -15.18 -1.15 -0.19
N LEU A 88 -14.19 -0.54 0.46
CA LEU A 88 -14.40 0.53 1.45
C LEU A 88 -14.82 1.87 0.81
N LEU A 89 -14.67 2.03 -0.50
CA LEU A 89 -15.02 3.27 -1.18
C LEU A 89 -16.53 3.41 -1.40
N PRO A 90 -17.05 4.63 -1.56
CA PRO A 90 -18.44 4.85 -1.97
C PRO A 90 -18.73 4.16 -3.31
N VAL A 91 -19.91 3.53 -3.43
CA VAL A 91 -20.32 2.75 -4.63
C VAL A 91 -20.10 3.53 -5.93
N ARG A 92 -20.39 4.85 -5.91
CA ARG A 92 -20.27 5.77 -7.05
C ARG A 92 -18.86 5.83 -7.67
N VAL A 93 -17.80 5.54 -6.92
CA VAL A 93 -16.41 5.63 -7.41
C VAL A 93 -15.72 4.27 -7.54
N ARG A 94 -16.32 3.18 -7.03
CA ARG A 94 -15.68 1.85 -6.98
C ARG A 94 -15.25 1.34 -8.34
N GLY A 95 -16.13 1.40 -9.35
CA GLY A 95 -15.84 0.87 -10.68
C GLY A 95 -14.68 1.59 -11.36
N ARG A 96 -14.68 2.93 -11.30
CA ARG A 96 -13.61 3.79 -11.82
C ARG A 96 -12.28 3.53 -11.11
N VAL A 97 -12.28 3.51 -9.77
CA VAL A 97 -11.06 3.26 -8.99
C VAL A 97 -10.54 1.85 -9.23
N HIS A 98 -11.40 0.83 -9.19
CA HIS A 98 -11.01 -0.56 -9.49
C HIS A 98 -10.33 -0.66 -10.86
N THR A 99 -10.91 -0.02 -11.88
CA THR A 99 -10.35 0.00 -13.24
C THR A 99 -8.97 0.63 -13.29
N PHE A 100 -8.75 1.69 -12.52
CA PHE A 100 -7.46 2.35 -12.41
C PHE A 100 -6.41 1.49 -11.67
N VAL A 101 -6.81 0.76 -10.63
CA VAL A 101 -5.87 0.05 -9.73
C VAL A 101 -5.68 -1.45 -10.01
N ARG A 102 -6.57 -2.08 -10.78
CA ARG A 102 -6.56 -3.55 -11.01
C ARG A 102 -5.27 -4.05 -11.64
N GLY A 103 -4.62 -3.22 -12.46
CA GLY A 103 -3.40 -3.59 -13.18
C GLY A 103 -3.59 -4.84 -14.06
N GLN A 104 -2.47 -5.49 -14.41
CA GLN A 104 -2.47 -6.77 -15.09
C GLN A 104 -2.61 -7.92 -14.07
N ARG A 105 -3.35 -8.97 -14.45
CA ARG A 105 -3.43 -10.20 -13.64
C ARG A 105 -2.25 -11.10 -13.98
N TRP A 106 -1.49 -11.46 -12.95
CA TRP A 106 -0.37 -12.39 -13.07
C TRP A 106 -0.86 -13.83 -12.80
N THR A 107 -0.54 -14.74 -13.70
CA THR A 107 -0.65 -16.20 -13.52
C THR A 107 0.74 -16.83 -13.56
N ARG A 108 0.88 -18.05 -13.02
CA ARG A 108 2.15 -18.80 -13.07
C ARG A 108 2.65 -18.98 -14.52
N GLU A 109 1.73 -19.15 -15.46
CA GLU A 109 2.01 -19.29 -16.90
C GLU A 109 2.52 -17.98 -17.52
N THR A 110 2.01 -16.83 -17.08
CA THR A 110 2.41 -15.51 -17.60
C THR A 110 3.65 -14.92 -16.92
N PHE A 111 4.06 -15.46 -15.76
CA PHE A 111 5.20 -14.96 -14.98
C PHE A 111 6.45 -15.82 -15.19
N GLY A 112 7.02 -15.75 -16.39
CA GLY A 112 8.29 -16.39 -16.73
C GLY A 112 9.53 -15.61 -16.29
N PRO A 113 10.75 -16.11 -16.60
CA PRO A 113 12.02 -15.47 -16.25
C PRO A 113 12.14 -14.02 -16.74
N SER A 114 11.62 -13.70 -17.92
CA SER A 114 11.62 -12.34 -18.47
C SER A 114 10.67 -11.40 -17.72
N ALA A 115 9.56 -11.90 -17.18
CA ALA A 115 8.67 -11.13 -16.32
C ALA A 115 9.33 -10.88 -14.95
N TRP A 116 10.01 -11.88 -14.40
CA TRP A 116 10.78 -11.73 -13.16
C TRP A 116 11.90 -10.69 -13.31
N LEU A 117 12.69 -10.75 -14.38
CA LEU A 117 13.75 -9.77 -14.61
C LEU A 117 13.21 -8.34 -14.71
N ARG A 118 12.07 -8.15 -15.39
CA ARG A 118 11.37 -6.85 -15.45
C ARG A 118 10.90 -6.40 -14.07
N PHE A 119 10.43 -7.32 -13.23
CA PHE A 119 10.06 -7.03 -11.84
C PHE A 119 11.28 -6.57 -11.04
N VAL A 120 12.36 -7.34 -11.05
CA VAL A 120 13.62 -7.02 -10.35
C VAL A 120 14.12 -5.65 -10.78
N ARG A 121 14.20 -5.38 -12.09
CA ARG A 121 14.62 -4.08 -12.63
C ARG A 121 13.72 -2.94 -12.17
N SER A 122 12.41 -3.16 -12.14
CA SER A 122 11.44 -2.13 -11.70
C SER A 122 11.56 -1.85 -10.20
N ALA A 123 11.67 -2.89 -9.38
CA ALA A 123 11.83 -2.76 -7.93
C ALA A 123 13.16 -2.10 -7.56
N ALA A 124 14.26 -2.55 -8.15
CA ALA A 124 15.58 -1.97 -7.92
C ALA A 124 15.64 -0.51 -8.39
N LEU A 125 15.03 -0.16 -9.52
CA LEU A 125 14.95 1.24 -9.95
C LEU A 125 14.14 2.10 -8.97
N GLY A 126 13.01 1.60 -8.47
CA GLY A 126 12.24 2.28 -7.42
C GLY A 126 13.07 2.51 -6.16
N ALA A 127 13.75 1.49 -5.66
CA ALA A 127 14.61 1.59 -4.49
C ALA A 127 15.79 2.53 -4.72
N ALA A 128 16.41 2.51 -5.92
CA ALA A 128 17.46 3.45 -6.29
C ALA A 128 16.96 4.89 -6.25
N THR A 129 15.76 5.19 -6.78
CA THR A 129 15.21 6.56 -6.69
C THR A 129 14.98 7.01 -5.25
N HIS A 130 14.62 6.10 -4.35
CA HIS A 130 14.50 6.39 -2.92
C HIS A 130 15.87 6.75 -2.33
N VAL A 131 16.85 5.86 -2.45
CA VAL A 131 18.19 6.03 -1.87
C VAL A 131 18.88 7.29 -2.40
N VAL A 132 18.75 7.56 -3.71
CA VAL A 132 19.29 8.78 -4.33
C VAL A 132 18.65 10.02 -3.72
N TRP A 133 17.32 10.07 -3.59
CA TRP A 133 16.64 11.21 -2.96
C TRP A 133 17.11 11.40 -1.52
N ASP A 134 17.22 10.31 -0.75
CA ASP A 134 17.70 10.35 0.62
C ASP A 134 19.12 10.88 0.73
N ALA A 135 20.00 10.54 -0.21
CA ALA A 135 21.38 11.04 -0.26
C ALA A 135 21.47 12.56 -0.45
N PHE A 136 20.42 13.21 -0.99
CA PHE A 136 20.35 14.67 -1.14
C PHE A 136 19.64 15.39 0.00
N THR A 137 18.97 14.67 0.91
CA THR A 137 18.03 15.28 1.88
C THR A 137 18.34 15.00 3.34
N HIS A 138 19.33 14.15 3.65
CA HIS A 138 19.71 13.86 5.04
C HIS A 138 21.07 14.43 5.40
N HIS A 139 21.19 14.88 6.64
CA HIS A 139 22.44 15.30 7.29
C HIS A 139 23.58 14.31 7.01
N SER A 140 24.79 14.82 6.77
CA SER A 140 26.02 14.02 6.51
C SER A 140 25.88 13.02 5.36
N ARG A 141 25.01 13.30 4.38
CA ARG A 141 24.98 12.59 3.11
C ARG A 141 25.49 13.51 2.00
N TRP A 142 26.00 12.89 0.94
CA TRP A 142 26.74 13.54 -0.15
C TRP A 142 26.10 14.85 -0.66
N GLY A 143 24.77 14.90 -0.80
CA GLY A 143 24.10 16.11 -1.29
C GLY A 143 23.97 17.25 -0.27
N THR A 144 23.94 16.96 1.02
CA THR A 144 23.91 18.01 2.06
C THR A 144 25.25 18.72 2.21
N GLU A 145 26.34 17.98 2.06
CA GLU A 145 27.72 18.51 2.05
C GLU A 145 27.98 19.37 0.80
N LEU A 146 27.46 18.95 -0.37
CA LEU A 146 27.61 19.67 -1.64
C LEU A 146 26.77 20.96 -1.72
N LEU A 147 25.60 21.00 -1.07
CA LEU A 147 24.66 22.13 -1.17
C LEU A 147 24.66 23.06 0.06
N LEU A 148 25.60 22.88 1.00
CA LEU A 148 25.68 23.63 2.27
C LEU A 148 24.38 23.59 3.09
N LEU A 149 23.66 22.47 3.05
CA LEU A 149 22.39 22.28 3.76
C LEU A 149 22.55 22.12 5.28
N ASP A 150 23.79 22.11 5.78
CA ASP A 150 24.13 22.12 7.21
C ASP A 150 23.97 23.51 7.85
N ARG A 151 23.75 24.56 7.05
CA ARG A 151 23.42 25.89 7.61
C ARG A 151 22.06 25.84 8.31
N SER A 152 21.92 26.58 9.41
CA SER A 152 20.67 26.71 10.14
C SER A 152 19.95 28.01 9.80
N VAL A 153 18.63 27.94 9.68
CA VAL A 153 17.74 29.10 9.55
C VAL A 153 16.66 28.96 10.60
N GLY A 154 16.52 29.96 11.48
CA GLY A 154 15.52 29.93 12.57
C GLY A 154 15.74 28.82 13.59
N GLY A 155 17.00 28.38 13.80
CA GLY A 155 17.34 27.30 14.73
C GLY A 155 17.22 25.88 14.16
N PHE A 156 16.73 25.72 12.93
CA PHE A 156 16.62 24.43 12.26
C PHE A 156 17.61 24.31 11.10
N PRO A 157 18.29 23.16 10.94
CA PRO A 157 19.13 22.89 9.77
C PRO A 157 18.34 22.93 8.45
N LEU A 158 18.93 23.46 7.38
CA LEU A 158 18.29 23.54 6.06
C LEU A 158 17.92 22.18 5.48
N TYR A 159 18.66 21.11 5.81
CA TYR A 159 18.28 19.76 5.37
C TYR A 159 16.88 19.37 5.90
N GLN A 160 16.46 19.82 7.08
CA GLN A 160 15.11 19.51 7.60
C GLN A 160 14.02 20.17 6.73
N PHE A 161 14.24 21.41 6.31
CA PHE A 161 13.31 22.10 5.39
C PHE A 161 13.27 21.42 4.02
N ALA A 162 14.43 21.02 3.48
CA ALA A 162 14.48 20.27 2.23
C ALA A 162 13.75 18.92 2.37
N GLN A 163 13.96 18.23 3.47
CA GLN A 163 13.38 16.94 3.78
C GLN A 163 11.84 17.02 3.92
N TYR A 164 11.32 17.88 4.80
CA TYR A 164 9.87 18.05 4.99
C TYR A 164 9.18 18.75 3.81
N GLY A 165 9.80 19.80 3.25
CA GLY A 165 9.24 20.56 2.14
C GLY A 165 9.15 19.73 0.86
N SER A 166 10.21 18.99 0.50
CA SER A 166 10.17 18.09 -0.65
C SER A 166 9.18 16.94 -0.45
N SER A 167 9.06 16.41 0.77
CA SER A 167 8.04 15.40 1.12
C SER A 167 6.61 15.91 0.93
N ALA A 168 6.32 17.14 1.37
CA ALA A 168 5.00 17.75 1.21
C ALA A 168 4.67 18.01 -0.27
N LEU A 169 5.62 18.57 -1.03
CA LEU A 169 5.46 18.78 -2.47
C LEU A 169 5.23 17.45 -3.20
N ALA A 170 5.96 16.40 -2.84
CA ALA A 170 5.80 15.06 -3.40
C ALA A 170 4.39 14.50 -3.19
N LEU A 171 3.80 14.71 -2.00
CA LEU A 171 2.42 14.30 -1.72
C LEU A 171 1.40 15.07 -2.56
N VAL A 172 1.62 16.38 -2.78
CA VAL A 172 0.78 17.18 -3.69
C VAL A 172 0.87 16.63 -5.11
N VAL A 173 2.07 16.32 -5.60
CA VAL A 173 2.29 15.75 -6.93
C VAL A 173 1.64 14.37 -7.06
N LEU A 174 1.73 13.52 -6.04
CA LEU A 174 1.07 12.20 -6.00
C LEU A 174 -0.46 12.35 -6.02
N GLY A 175 -1.02 13.23 -5.20
CA GLY A 175 -2.45 13.53 -5.17
C GLY A 175 -2.95 14.04 -6.52
N TRP A 176 -2.21 14.97 -7.14
CA TRP A 176 -2.49 15.47 -8.48
C TRP A 176 -2.41 14.35 -9.54
N PHE A 177 -1.40 13.47 -9.45
CA PHE A 177 -1.24 12.32 -10.34
C PHE A 177 -2.44 11.38 -10.28
N VAL A 178 -2.85 10.98 -9.07
CA VAL A 178 -3.99 10.10 -8.85
C VAL A 178 -5.29 10.77 -9.29
N ALA A 179 -5.53 12.03 -8.91
CA ALA A 179 -6.76 12.74 -9.23
C ALA A 179 -6.97 12.89 -10.74
N THR A 180 -5.94 13.30 -11.47
CA THR A 180 -6.01 13.43 -12.94
C THR A 180 -6.03 12.07 -13.65
N GLY A 181 -5.35 11.05 -13.12
CA GLY A 181 -5.42 9.69 -13.66
C GLY A 181 -6.82 9.09 -13.53
N LEU A 182 -7.45 9.24 -12.35
CA LEU A 182 -8.83 8.86 -12.12
C LEU A 182 -9.79 9.65 -13.02
N ARG A 183 -9.62 10.97 -13.19
CA ARG A 183 -10.44 11.78 -14.11
C ARG A 183 -10.35 11.33 -15.57
N ARG A 184 -9.20 10.78 -15.99
CA ARG A 184 -8.99 10.22 -17.34
C ARG A 184 -9.47 8.78 -17.47
N THR A 185 -9.78 8.12 -16.35
CA THR A 185 -10.31 6.76 -16.36
C THR A 185 -11.79 6.83 -16.66
N ALA A 186 -12.21 6.19 -17.76
CA ALA A 186 -13.60 6.14 -18.14
C ALA A 186 -14.47 5.55 -17.03
N ASP A 187 -15.73 5.95 -17.00
CA ASP A 187 -16.69 5.34 -16.10
C ASP A 187 -16.88 3.88 -16.45
N ALA A 188 -16.61 3.05 -15.45
CA ALA A 188 -16.73 1.62 -15.54
C ALA A 188 -17.81 1.16 -14.55
N PRO A 189 -18.71 0.25 -14.97
CA PRO A 189 -19.62 -0.41 -14.05
C PRO A 189 -18.84 -1.02 -12.88
N VAL A 190 -19.43 -0.99 -11.68
CA VAL A 190 -18.85 -1.70 -10.54
C VAL A 190 -18.86 -3.19 -10.87
N PRO A 191 -17.71 -3.88 -10.88
CA PRO A 191 -17.68 -5.33 -11.08
C PRO A 191 -18.64 -6.01 -10.10
N VAL A 192 -19.61 -6.75 -10.64
CA VAL A 192 -20.56 -7.54 -9.87
C VAL A 192 -19.97 -8.94 -9.68
N GLY A 193 -19.96 -9.44 -8.44
CA GLY A 193 -19.47 -10.79 -8.11
C GLY A 193 -18.49 -10.83 -6.93
N PRO A 194 -17.89 -12.00 -6.64
CA PRO A 194 -17.01 -12.21 -5.48
C PRO A 194 -15.74 -11.34 -5.50
N ALA A 195 -15.42 -10.70 -6.63
CA ALA A 195 -14.27 -9.82 -6.77
C ALA A 195 -14.41 -8.50 -6.00
N LEU A 196 -15.61 -7.98 -5.75
CA LEU A 196 -15.81 -6.76 -4.96
C LEU A 196 -17.00 -6.92 -4.00
N PRO A 197 -16.76 -7.39 -2.77
CA PRO A 197 -17.84 -7.58 -1.80
C PRO A 197 -18.55 -6.26 -1.49
N SER A 198 -19.89 -6.30 -1.43
CA SER A 198 -20.67 -5.18 -0.90
C SER A 198 -20.58 -5.17 0.62
N LEU A 199 -20.09 -4.06 1.17
CA LEU A 199 -20.08 -3.79 2.60
C LEU A 199 -21.32 -2.99 2.98
N GLY A 200 -22.03 -3.45 4.02
CA GLY A 200 -23.05 -2.65 4.68
C GLY A 200 -22.45 -1.42 5.37
N ARG A 201 -23.30 -0.45 5.75
CA ARG A 201 -22.85 0.77 6.44
C ARG A 201 -22.10 0.46 7.74
N GLY A 202 -22.64 -0.46 8.56
CA GLY A 202 -22.01 -0.87 9.82
C GLY A 202 -20.66 -1.55 9.63
N GLU A 203 -20.57 -2.51 8.71
CA GLU A 203 -19.32 -3.19 8.36
C GLU A 203 -18.23 -2.22 7.86
N ARG A 204 -18.63 -1.25 7.04
CA ARG A 204 -17.73 -0.22 6.55
C ARG A 204 -17.18 0.65 7.69
N TRP A 205 -18.05 1.14 8.57
CA TRP A 205 -17.60 1.94 9.72
C TRP A 205 -16.81 1.11 10.73
N GLY A 206 -17.16 -0.16 10.93
CA GLY A 206 -16.37 -1.09 11.75
C GLY A 206 -14.97 -1.31 11.19
N ALA A 207 -14.83 -1.51 9.87
CA ALA A 207 -13.53 -1.62 9.22
C ALA A 207 -12.72 -0.32 9.33
N LEU A 208 -13.34 0.83 9.10
CA LEU A 208 -12.67 2.13 9.27
C LEU A 208 -12.25 2.37 10.72
N GLY A 209 -13.10 2.00 11.69
CA GLY A 209 -12.82 2.08 13.11
C GLY A 209 -11.66 1.16 13.53
N LEU A 210 -11.61 -0.07 13.00
CA LEU A 210 -10.48 -0.98 13.18
C LEU A 210 -9.17 -0.37 12.66
N LEU A 211 -9.17 0.13 11.41
CA LEU A 211 -7.99 0.73 10.81
C LEU A 211 -7.51 1.96 11.60
N ALA A 212 -8.45 2.85 11.98
CA ALA A 212 -8.14 4.02 12.79
C ALA A 212 -7.62 3.62 14.18
N GLY A 213 -8.24 2.64 14.84
CA GLY A 213 -7.81 2.12 16.12
C GLY A 213 -6.39 1.56 16.08
N CYS A 214 -6.07 0.72 15.07
CA CYS A 214 -4.72 0.19 14.91
C CYS A 214 -3.68 1.30 14.65
N VAL A 215 -4.03 2.32 13.87
CA VAL A 215 -3.16 3.50 13.66
C VAL A 215 -2.88 4.22 14.98
N VAL A 216 -3.91 4.54 15.76
CA VAL A 216 -3.76 5.21 17.06
C VAL A 216 -2.91 4.37 18.02
N LEU A 217 -3.17 3.06 18.10
CA LEU A 217 -2.40 2.14 18.94
C LEU A 217 -0.94 2.07 18.51
N GLY A 218 -0.66 2.03 17.19
CA GLY A 218 0.70 2.03 16.67
C GLY A 218 1.47 3.31 16.99
N ILE A 219 0.82 4.48 16.85
CA ILE A 219 1.37 5.78 17.26
C ILE A 219 1.69 5.75 18.77
N ALA A 220 0.69 5.41 19.59
CA ALA A 220 0.82 5.39 21.04
C ALA A 220 1.95 4.46 21.49
N HIS A 221 2.01 3.24 20.96
CA HIS A 221 3.06 2.27 21.28
C HIS A 221 4.47 2.82 21.01
N ARG A 222 4.68 3.41 19.84
CA ARG A 222 5.99 3.98 19.47
C ARG A 222 6.37 5.22 20.27
N CYS A 223 5.43 6.13 20.50
CA CYS A 223 5.67 7.32 21.31
C CYS A 223 5.95 6.96 22.78
N VAL A 224 5.24 5.97 23.34
CA VAL A 224 5.50 5.47 24.71
C VAL A 224 6.88 4.81 24.80
N ARG A 225 7.26 3.97 23.82
CA ARG A 225 8.61 3.38 23.77
C ARG A 225 9.70 4.44 23.71
N TRP A 226 9.51 5.47 22.88
CA TRP A 226 10.42 6.61 22.81
C TRP A 226 10.54 7.33 24.15
N TYR A 227 9.41 7.68 24.77
CA TYR A 227 9.40 8.35 26.06
C TYR A 227 10.04 7.50 27.17
N ALA A 228 9.81 6.20 27.19
CA ALA A 228 10.42 5.29 28.14
C ALA A 228 11.96 5.20 28.00
N HIS A 229 12.49 5.40 26.79
CA HIS A 229 13.94 5.36 26.54
C HIS A 229 14.62 6.71 26.80
N PHE A 230 14.02 7.82 26.34
CA PHE A 230 14.64 9.16 26.38
C PHE A 230 14.13 10.06 27.52
N GLY A 231 13.00 9.73 28.16
CA GLY A 231 12.44 10.44 29.32
C GLY A 231 11.83 11.83 29.04
N ARG A 232 12.04 12.42 27.86
CA ARG A 232 11.49 13.71 27.47
C ARG A 232 11.34 13.85 25.95
N ILE A 233 10.50 14.78 25.52
CA ILE A 233 10.41 15.23 24.13
C ILE A 233 10.93 16.67 24.10
N GLU A 234 12.12 16.87 23.57
CA GLU A 234 12.78 18.19 23.54
C GLU A 234 12.20 19.08 22.44
N ASN A 235 11.87 18.49 21.29
CA ASN A 235 11.30 19.18 20.14
C ASN A 235 10.14 18.38 19.54
N PRO A 236 8.98 19.00 19.27
CA PRO A 236 7.86 18.35 18.59
C PRO A 236 8.22 17.73 17.24
N LEU A 237 9.25 18.22 16.53
CA LEU A 237 9.68 17.63 15.27
C LEU A 237 10.36 16.28 15.44
N ASP A 238 10.93 15.98 16.61
CA ASP A 238 11.66 14.74 16.87
C ASP A 238 10.69 13.56 17.05
N ILE A 239 9.45 13.84 17.51
CA ILE A 239 8.44 12.79 17.69
C ILE A 239 7.67 12.49 16.40
N ILE A 240 7.70 13.38 15.40
CA ILE A 240 6.96 13.20 14.13
C ILE A 240 7.34 11.89 13.43
N PRO A 241 8.63 11.58 13.18
CA PRO A 241 9.01 10.32 12.55
C PRO A 241 8.55 9.10 13.35
N THR A 242 8.71 9.14 14.68
CA THR A 242 8.27 8.08 15.60
C THR A 242 6.76 7.82 15.49
N ALA A 243 5.96 8.90 15.48
CA ALA A 243 4.52 8.82 15.31
C ALA A 243 4.15 8.31 13.90
N CYS A 244 4.81 8.78 12.84
CA CYS A 244 4.56 8.34 11.46
C CYS A 244 4.88 6.86 11.27
N PHE A 245 6.01 6.37 11.78
CA PHE A 245 6.34 4.95 11.71
C PHE A 245 5.38 4.09 12.55
N GLY A 246 4.97 4.58 13.72
CA GLY A 246 3.94 3.94 14.53
C GLY A 246 2.59 3.85 13.80
N ALA A 247 2.15 4.95 13.18
CA ALA A 247 0.93 5.01 12.38
C ALA A 247 0.98 4.02 11.20
N GLY A 248 2.10 3.97 10.48
CA GLY A 248 2.27 3.05 9.36
C GLY A 248 2.28 1.58 9.78
N ALA A 249 2.96 1.24 10.88
CA ALA A 249 2.97 -0.12 11.42
C ALA A 249 1.58 -0.54 11.93
N GLY A 250 0.89 0.36 12.63
CA GLY A 250 -0.50 0.18 13.05
C GLY A 250 -1.44 -0.03 11.85
N LEU A 251 -1.32 0.81 10.82
CA LEU A 251 -2.08 0.65 9.59
C LEU A 251 -1.80 -0.70 8.92
N ALA A 252 -0.54 -1.12 8.83
CA ALA A 252 -0.17 -2.41 8.26
C ALA A 252 -0.84 -3.58 9.02
N ALA A 253 -0.80 -3.56 10.36
CA ALA A 253 -1.49 -4.56 11.18
C ALA A 253 -3.01 -4.55 10.94
N GLY A 254 -3.64 -3.37 10.96
CA GLY A 254 -5.07 -3.23 10.71
C GLY A 254 -5.48 -3.71 9.31
N LEU A 255 -4.67 -3.42 8.30
CA LEU A 255 -4.88 -3.88 6.92
C LEU A 255 -4.78 -5.40 6.79
N LEU A 256 -3.83 -6.04 7.49
CA LEU A 256 -3.73 -7.50 7.53
C LEU A 256 -4.98 -8.13 8.17
N LEU A 257 -5.41 -7.62 9.33
CA LEU A 257 -6.63 -8.09 10.02
C LEU A 257 -7.87 -7.92 9.13
N TYR A 258 -8.03 -6.74 8.52
CA TYR A 258 -9.12 -6.46 7.60
C TYR A 258 -9.08 -7.36 6.36
N GLY A 259 -7.90 -7.57 5.76
CA GLY A 259 -7.70 -8.46 4.63
C GLY A 259 -8.07 -9.91 4.94
N VAL A 260 -7.64 -10.43 6.10
CA VAL A 260 -7.99 -11.77 6.60
C VAL A 260 -9.51 -11.91 6.77
N TRP A 261 -10.16 -10.93 7.41
CA TRP A 261 -11.61 -10.94 7.56
C TRP A 261 -12.34 -10.99 6.23
N MET A 262 -11.93 -10.15 5.27
CA MET A 262 -12.55 -10.08 3.95
C MET A 262 -12.33 -11.33 3.10
N ARG A 263 -11.12 -11.91 3.14
CA ARG A 263 -10.74 -13.05 2.28
C ARG A 263 -11.17 -14.40 2.86
N LEU A 264 -10.99 -14.62 4.15
CA LEU A 264 -11.20 -15.93 4.77
C LEU A 264 -12.56 -16.06 5.44
N LEU A 265 -13.01 -15.05 6.17
CA LEU A 265 -14.25 -15.16 6.97
C LEU A 265 -15.49 -14.86 6.14
N ARG A 266 -15.43 -13.85 5.27
CA ARG A 266 -16.54 -13.53 4.36
C ARG A 266 -16.61 -14.46 3.15
N GLY A 267 -15.47 -14.83 2.57
CA GLY A 267 -15.42 -15.78 1.46
C GLY A 267 -16.08 -17.13 1.78
N ARG A 268 -15.91 -17.61 3.02
CA ARG A 268 -16.58 -18.83 3.53
C ARG A 268 -18.10 -18.64 3.67
N ARG A 269 -18.57 -17.53 4.27
CA ARG A 269 -20.01 -17.25 4.43
C ARG A 269 -20.75 -17.13 3.10
N THR A 270 -20.10 -16.62 2.05
CA THR A 270 -20.70 -16.57 0.71
C THR A 270 -20.69 -17.92 0.00
N ALA A 271 -19.76 -18.82 0.34
CA ALA A 271 -19.70 -20.17 -0.21
C ALA A 271 -20.71 -21.12 0.47
N ASP A 272 -20.93 -20.99 1.78
CA ASP A 272 -21.92 -21.77 2.53
C ASP A 272 -23.37 -21.26 2.35
N GLY A 273 -23.56 -20.08 1.75
CA GLY A 273 -24.84 -19.37 1.68
C GLY A 273 -25.61 -19.45 0.36
N GLY A 274 -25.36 -20.42 -0.53
CA GLY A 274 -26.12 -20.53 -1.79
C GLY A 274 -26.36 -21.97 -2.28
N PRO A 275 -27.54 -22.30 -2.84
CA PRO A 275 -28.90 -21.81 -2.58
C PRO A 275 -29.71 -22.83 -1.76
N GLY A 276 -30.34 -22.38 -0.67
CA GLY A 276 -31.34 -23.16 0.05
C GLY A 276 -32.71 -23.13 -0.65
N THR A 277 -33.22 -24.33 -0.94
CA THR A 277 -34.65 -24.72 -0.95
C THR A 277 -35.62 -23.96 -1.87
N VAL A 278 -35.83 -24.49 -3.07
CA VAL A 278 -37.18 -24.53 -3.65
C VAL A 278 -37.86 -25.77 -3.06
N SER A 279 -38.68 -25.56 -2.02
CA SER A 279 -39.61 -26.57 -1.52
C SER A 279 -41.00 -26.20 -2.02
N GLY A 280 -41.61 -27.13 -2.77
CA GLY A 280 -43.04 -27.40 -2.75
C GLY A 280 -43.98 -26.41 -3.44
N ALA A 281 -44.34 -26.69 -4.69
CA ALA A 281 -45.69 -26.45 -5.19
C ALA A 281 -46.10 -27.62 -6.09
N GLU A 282 -46.74 -28.60 -5.45
CA GLU A 282 -47.75 -29.55 -5.96
C GLU A 282 -47.84 -29.81 -7.48
N GLU A 283 -47.43 -31.02 -7.89
CA GLU A 283 -47.97 -31.70 -9.07
C GLU A 283 -49.13 -32.62 -8.64
N PRO A 284 -50.34 -32.49 -9.20
CA PRO A 284 -51.43 -33.40 -8.91
C PRO A 284 -51.24 -34.71 -9.68
N ARG A 285 -51.23 -35.83 -8.94
CA ARG A 285 -51.45 -37.18 -9.45
C ARG A 285 -52.89 -37.35 -9.93
N THR A 286 -53.06 -37.56 -11.23
CA THR A 286 -54.11 -38.38 -11.87
C THR A 286 -53.57 -38.77 -13.24
N GLY A 287 -53.58 -39.99 -13.77
CA GLY A 287 -54.22 -41.26 -13.46
C GLY A 287 -54.10 -42.06 -14.77
N ALA A 288 -53.72 -43.33 -14.68
CA ALA A 288 -53.51 -44.18 -15.84
C ALA A 288 -54.84 -44.65 -16.46
N SER A 289 -54.93 -44.68 -17.79
CA SER A 289 -55.64 -45.70 -18.60
C SER A 289 -55.09 -45.63 -20.04
N ALA A 290 -54.31 -46.59 -20.54
CA ALA A 290 -54.76 -47.87 -21.09
C ALA A 290 -55.84 -47.72 -22.18
N GLY A 291 -55.50 -48.06 -23.43
CA GLY A 291 -56.50 -48.27 -24.50
C GLY A 291 -55.92 -48.22 -25.92
N ARG A 292 -56.07 -49.34 -26.64
CA ARG A 292 -55.95 -49.52 -28.10
C ARG A 292 -56.83 -48.50 -28.86
N GLU A 293 -56.65 -48.16 -30.13
CA GLU A 293 -56.31 -48.90 -31.36
C GLU A 293 -55.54 -48.01 -32.34
#